data_AF-A0A813ZAD3-F1
#
_entry.id   AF-A0A813ZAD3-F1
#
_cell.length_a   1.000
_cell.length_b   1.000
_cell.length_c   1.000
_cell.angle_alpha   90.00
_cell.angle_beta   90.00
_cell.angle_gamma   90.00
#
_symmetry.space_group_name_H-M   'P 1'
#
loop_
_entity.id
_entity.type
_entity.pdbx_description
1 polymer ?
#
loop_
_entity_poly.entity_id
_entity_poly.type
_entity_poly.pdbx_seq_one_letter_code
_entity_poly.pdbx_strand_id
1 'polypeptide(L)'
;MMMVMMIISLLLLSIHINLIENISIEYKNNLTKKDCTYTDGRFGNIDLSRVGLKQGIPAFRHVPKDLYFYSYNPCYAFSEEPPCTDVAICQSKWFLFELNLFSCFLLLVEKNGSTYYNLGMNSIVSWSITIDGKVTLVYSVLNRQTIVNLECRDEIDELVINGEYEPRHYNLTLFKLLRDNPSSSSSFGIDNLNRLNILNANIYAIGIINCFFLLVEKNGSAYYNLGMNSIVSWSITIDGKVTLVYSVLNRQTIVNLECRDEIDELVINGEYEPRHYNLTLFSKCACWNGC
;
A
#
# COMPACT_ATOMS: atom_id res chain seq x y z
N MET A 1 -46.21 -16.14 -44.41
CA MET A 1 -46.28 -15.15 -43.31
C MET A 1 -45.15 -15.34 -42.29
N MET A 2 -44.88 -16.55 -41.77
CA MET A 2 -43.76 -16.81 -40.83
C MET A 2 -42.37 -16.38 -41.34
N MET A 3 -42.06 -16.62 -42.62
CA MET A 3 -40.73 -16.30 -43.17
C MET A 3 -40.44 -14.79 -43.20
N VAL A 4 -41.48 -13.96 -43.36
CA VAL A 4 -41.36 -12.50 -43.37
C VAL A 4 -41.10 -11.95 -41.97
N MET A 5 -41.75 -12.52 -40.95
CA MET A 5 -41.53 -12.15 -39.54
C MET A 5 -40.09 -12.45 -39.09
N MET A 6 -39.49 -13.56 -39.54
CA MET A 6 -38.14 -13.95 -39.14
C MET A 6 -37.07 -13.00 -39.72
N ILE A 7 -37.25 -12.56 -40.96
CA ILE A 7 -36.33 -11.62 -41.63
C ILE A 7 -36.41 -10.23 -40.99
N ILE A 8 -37.61 -9.76 -40.63
CA ILE A 8 -37.80 -8.48 -39.94
C ILE A 8 -37.12 -8.50 -38.56
N SER A 9 -37.24 -9.61 -37.82
CA SER A 9 -36.60 -9.74 -36.50
C SER A 9 -35.07 -9.71 -36.56
N LEU A 10 -34.48 -10.37 -37.58
CA LEU A 10 -33.03 -10.36 -37.80
C LEU A 10 -32.51 -8.97 -38.25
N LEU A 11 -33.28 -8.25 -39.06
CA LEU A 11 -32.95 -6.88 -39.46
C LEU A 11 -32.99 -5.91 -38.27
N LEU A 12 -34.00 -6.01 -37.41
CA LEU A 12 -34.09 -5.18 -36.20
C LEU A 12 -32.95 -5.45 -35.22
N LEU A 13 -32.55 -6.72 -35.07
CA LEU A 13 -31.40 -7.09 -34.23
C LEU A 13 -30.09 -6.51 -34.78
N SER A 14 -29.88 -6.57 -36.10
CA SER A 14 -28.71 -5.97 -36.76
C SER A 14 -28.66 -4.44 -36.62
N ILE A 15 -29.81 -3.77 -36.72
CA ILE A 15 -29.90 -2.31 -36.52
C ILE A 15 -29.58 -1.93 -35.07
N HIS A 16 -30.05 -2.70 -34.09
CA HIS A 16 -29.70 -2.47 -32.67
C HIS A 16 -28.22 -2.67 -32.37
N ILE A 17 -27.58 -3.70 -32.94
CA ILE A 17 -26.14 -3.94 -32.74
C ILE A 17 -25.31 -2.78 -33.31
N ASN A 18 -25.63 -2.31 -34.52
CA ASN A 18 -24.93 -1.18 -35.14
C ASN A 18 -25.18 0.18 -34.44
N LEU A 19 -26.33 0.35 -33.77
CA LEU A 19 -26.60 1.57 -33.00
C LEU A 19 -25.80 1.62 -31.69
N ILE A 20 -25.57 0.46 -31.05
CA ILE A 20 -24.83 0.38 -29.80
C ILE A 20 -23.34 0.64 -30.02
N GLU A 21 -22.76 0.17 -31.13
CA GLU A 21 -21.35 0.46 -31.45
C GLU A 21 -21.10 1.94 -31.75
N ASN A 22 -22.09 2.66 -32.30
CA ASN A 22 -21.98 4.08 -32.62
C ASN A 22 -22.29 5.04 -31.45
N ILE A 23 -22.82 4.54 -30.32
CA ILE A 23 -23.07 5.35 -29.10
C ILE A 23 -21.94 5.16 -28.07
N SER A 24 -20.75 4.72 -28.51
CA SER A 24 -19.53 5.06 -27.79
C SER A 24 -19.12 6.49 -28.20
N ILE A 25 -19.87 7.48 -27.70
CA ILE A 25 -19.42 8.87 -27.74
C ILE A 25 -18.15 8.89 -26.90
N GLU A 26 -17.00 8.78 -27.56
CA GLU A 26 -15.72 9.14 -27.01
C GLU A 26 -15.81 10.61 -26.58
N TYR A 27 -16.18 10.83 -25.33
CA TYR A 27 -15.68 11.95 -24.57
C TYR A 27 -14.17 11.73 -24.36
N LYS A 28 -13.41 11.67 -25.46
CA LYS A 28 -11.97 11.94 -25.47
C LYS A 28 -11.83 13.42 -25.23
N ASN A 29 -12.08 13.83 -23.99
CA ASN A 29 -11.52 15.06 -23.48
C ASN A 29 -10.03 14.96 -23.77
N ASN A 30 -9.50 15.98 -24.45
CA ASN A 30 -8.07 16.17 -24.69
C ASN A 30 -7.34 16.36 -23.34
N LEU A 31 -7.38 15.34 -22.48
CA LEU A 31 -6.49 15.18 -21.35
C LEU A 31 -5.13 14.90 -21.98
N THR A 32 -4.41 15.98 -22.27
CA THR A 32 -2.99 15.96 -22.55
C THR A 32 -2.32 15.25 -21.40
N LYS A 33 -2.06 13.96 -21.62
CA LYS A 33 -1.18 13.04 -20.91
C LYS A 33 -0.10 13.79 -20.11
N LYS A 34 -0.37 14.05 -18.82
CA LYS A 34 0.57 14.33 -17.72
C LYS A 34 -0.07 14.97 -16.49
N ASP A 35 -1.33 15.36 -16.57
CA ASP A 35 -1.92 16.10 -15.46
C ASP A 35 -2.44 15.16 -14.39
N CYS A 36 -1.63 15.07 -13.33
CA CYS A 36 -1.97 14.62 -11.99
C CYS A 36 -3.05 15.42 -11.29
N THR A 37 -3.47 16.48 -11.96
CA THR A 37 -4.50 17.40 -11.54
C THR A 37 -5.77 17.10 -12.31
N TYR A 38 -6.87 16.95 -11.60
CA TYR A 38 -8.19 16.85 -12.15
C TYR A 38 -9.00 18.06 -11.69
N THR A 39 -9.52 18.84 -12.62
CA THR A 39 -10.35 20.02 -12.32
C THR A 39 -11.76 19.81 -12.85
N ASP A 40 -12.75 19.83 -11.95
CA ASP A 40 -14.18 19.82 -12.28
C ASP A 40 -14.87 21.00 -11.60
N GLY A 41 -15.79 21.66 -12.31
CA GLY A 41 -16.47 22.86 -11.80
C GLY A 41 -17.33 22.62 -10.54
N ARG A 42 -17.68 21.37 -10.23
CA ARG A 42 -18.47 20.98 -9.05
C ARG A 42 -17.59 20.48 -7.90
N PHE A 43 -16.52 19.76 -8.22
CA PHE A 43 -15.67 19.10 -7.21
C PHE A 43 -14.35 19.84 -6.91
N GLY A 44 -14.06 20.93 -7.62
CA GLY A 44 -12.84 21.70 -7.46
C GLY A 44 -11.65 21.07 -8.18
N ASN A 45 -10.44 21.33 -7.66
CA ASN A 45 -9.19 20.78 -8.20
C ASN A 45 -8.68 19.67 -7.29
N ILE A 46 -8.37 18.52 -7.86
CA ILE A 46 -7.78 17.37 -7.18
C ILE A 46 -6.36 17.23 -7.70
N ASP A 47 -5.35 17.43 -6.85
CA ASP A 47 -3.94 17.29 -7.24
C ASP A 47 -3.27 16.10 -6.54
N LEU A 48 -3.00 15.04 -7.30
CA LEU A 48 -2.30 13.85 -6.81
C LEU A 48 -0.77 13.96 -6.91
N SER A 49 -0.23 15.06 -7.44
CA SER A 49 1.21 15.25 -7.65
C SER A 49 2.03 15.21 -6.36
N ARG A 50 1.38 15.49 -5.22
CA ARG A 50 1.96 15.44 -3.87
C ARG A 50 1.90 14.05 -3.22
N VAL A 51 1.10 13.14 -3.76
CA VAL A 51 1.01 11.75 -3.29
C VAL A 51 2.15 10.92 -3.85
N GLY A 52 2.38 11.07 -5.16
CA GLY A 52 3.35 10.27 -5.87
C GLY A 52 4.79 10.71 -5.58
N LEU A 53 5.71 9.75 -5.62
CA LEU A 53 7.15 9.98 -5.51
C LEU A 53 7.80 10.06 -6.89
N LYS A 54 8.55 11.13 -7.15
CA LYS A 54 9.24 11.38 -8.44
C LYS A 54 10.52 10.56 -8.63
N GLN A 55 10.99 9.89 -7.58
CA GLN A 55 12.31 9.24 -7.53
C GLN A 55 12.33 7.85 -8.18
N GLY A 56 11.29 7.47 -8.93
CA GLY A 56 11.19 6.15 -9.56
C GLY A 56 10.95 5.00 -8.57
N ILE A 57 10.49 5.33 -7.36
CA ILE A 57 10.10 4.39 -6.30
C ILE A 57 8.60 4.58 -5.99
N PRO A 58 7.87 3.51 -5.60
CA PRO A 58 6.46 3.63 -5.30
C PRO A 58 6.20 4.37 -3.98
N ALA A 59 5.19 5.24 -3.97
CA ALA A 59 4.72 5.93 -2.76
C ALA A 59 4.14 4.94 -1.73
N PHE A 60 3.43 3.92 -2.22
CA PHE A 60 2.91 2.83 -1.40
C PHE A 60 3.60 1.55 -1.85
N ARG A 61 4.55 1.04 -1.07
CA ARG A 61 5.37 -0.11 -1.44
C ARG A 61 4.96 -1.36 -0.68
N HIS A 62 4.78 -2.47 -1.40
CA HIS A 62 4.49 -3.79 -0.83
C HIS A 62 3.33 -3.76 0.20
N VAL A 63 2.21 -3.17 -0.18
CA VAL A 63 0.97 -3.22 0.62
C VAL A 63 0.42 -4.66 0.55
N PRO A 64 0.31 -5.38 1.68
CA PRO A 64 -0.08 -6.78 1.69
C PRO A 64 -1.57 -6.97 1.42
N LYS A 65 -1.92 -7.99 0.63
CA LYS A 65 -3.28 -8.49 0.47
C LYS A 65 -3.26 -9.94 0.00
N ASP A 66 -3.87 -10.81 0.79
CA ASP A 66 -3.86 -12.26 0.58
C ASP A 66 -2.43 -12.80 0.46
N LEU A 67 -2.11 -13.52 -0.63
CA LEU A 67 -0.76 -14.03 -0.92
C LEU A 67 0.07 -13.08 -1.80
N TYR A 68 -0.39 -11.84 -1.95
CA TYR A 68 0.19 -10.85 -2.86
C TYR A 68 0.56 -9.56 -2.12
N PHE A 69 1.44 -8.82 -2.75
CA PHE A 69 1.85 -7.48 -2.38
C PHE A 69 1.61 -6.54 -3.54
N TYR A 70 1.25 -5.31 -3.22
CA TYR A 70 0.91 -4.30 -4.22
C TYR A 70 1.77 -3.07 -3.99
N SER A 71 2.43 -2.62 -5.05
CA SER A 71 3.16 -1.36 -5.07
C SER A 71 2.42 -0.40 -5.98
N TYR A 72 2.20 0.83 -5.51
CA TYR A 72 1.45 1.86 -6.22
C TYR A 72 2.17 3.20 -6.11
N ASN A 73 2.27 3.88 -7.25
CA ASN A 73 2.71 5.26 -7.31
C ASN A 73 1.72 6.03 -8.19
N PRO A 74 0.82 6.83 -7.60
CA PRO A 74 0.03 7.73 -8.43
C PRO A 74 0.99 8.67 -9.15
N CYS A 75 0.63 9.11 -10.34
CA CYS A 75 1.27 10.22 -11.06
C CYS A 75 2.67 10.03 -11.65
N TYR A 76 3.51 9.21 -11.03
CA TYR A 76 4.87 8.99 -11.47
C TYR A 76 5.11 7.52 -11.64
N ALA A 77 5.81 7.16 -12.72
CA ALA A 77 6.18 5.79 -12.94
C ALA A 77 7.29 5.38 -11.97
N PHE A 78 7.30 4.10 -11.60
CA PHE A 78 8.37 3.48 -10.84
C PHE A 78 8.78 2.17 -11.51
N SER A 79 9.94 1.65 -11.09
CA SER A 79 10.38 0.32 -11.48
C SER A 79 10.75 -0.50 -10.24
N GLU A 80 10.34 -1.76 -10.22
CA GLU A 80 10.79 -2.79 -9.28
C GLU A 80 11.47 -3.91 -10.08
N GLU A 81 11.22 -5.17 -9.75
CA GLU A 81 11.72 -6.30 -10.54
C GLU A 81 10.85 -6.54 -11.79
N PRO A 82 11.43 -7.10 -12.86
CA PRO A 82 10.68 -7.43 -14.07
C PRO A 82 9.45 -8.33 -13.79
N PRO A 83 8.29 -8.04 -14.43
CA PRO A 83 8.07 -7.11 -15.53
C PRO A 83 7.58 -5.72 -15.09
N CYS A 84 7.75 -5.33 -13.82
CA CYS A 84 7.31 -4.03 -13.32
C CYS A 84 8.33 -2.93 -13.61
N THR A 85 8.40 -2.52 -14.88
CA THR A 85 9.26 -1.42 -15.36
C THR A 85 8.41 -0.27 -15.90
N ASP A 86 8.67 0.95 -15.43
CA ASP A 86 7.93 2.16 -15.83
C ASP A 86 6.41 2.04 -15.61
N VAL A 87 6.01 1.46 -14.46
CA VAL A 87 4.61 1.18 -14.11
C VAL A 87 4.09 2.17 -13.07
N ALA A 88 2.76 2.33 -13.02
CA ALA A 88 2.09 3.03 -11.93
C ALA A 88 1.62 2.06 -10.84
N ILE A 89 1.35 0.80 -11.20
CA ILE A 89 0.85 -0.23 -10.27
C ILE A 89 1.54 -1.56 -10.59
N CYS A 90 2.12 -2.18 -9.56
CA CYS A 90 2.74 -3.49 -9.63
C CYS A 90 2.13 -4.43 -8.58
N GLN A 91 1.90 -5.68 -8.95
CA GLN A 91 1.55 -6.76 -8.02
C GLN A 91 2.68 -7.76 -8.01
N SER A 92 3.10 -8.19 -6.83
CA SER A 92 4.05 -9.29 -6.65
C SER A 92 3.42 -10.38 -5.80
N LYS A 93 3.73 -11.64 -6.11
CA LYS A 93 3.31 -12.78 -5.29
C LYS A 93 4.40 -13.10 -4.28
N TRP A 94 4.01 -13.31 -3.02
CA TRP A 94 4.94 -13.88 -2.07
C TRP A 94 5.07 -15.38 -2.34
N PHE A 95 6.27 -15.82 -2.70
CA PHE A 95 6.53 -17.24 -2.83
C PHE A 95 6.80 -17.81 -1.44
N LEU A 96 5.75 -18.29 -0.75
CA LEU A 96 5.93 -19.24 0.34
C LEU A 96 6.33 -20.56 -0.30
N PHE A 97 7.61 -20.94 -0.18
CA PHE A 97 7.97 -22.33 -0.42
C PHE A 97 7.20 -23.19 0.58
N GLU A 98 6.30 -24.06 0.10
CA GLU A 98 5.82 -25.19 0.88
C GLU A 98 7.03 -26.09 1.15
N LEU A 99 7.75 -25.81 2.23
CA LEU A 99 8.71 -26.74 2.78
C LEU A 99 7.90 -27.88 3.39
N ASN A 100 7.95 -29.05 2.74
CA ASN A 100 7.52 -30.30 3.34
C ASN A 100 8.08 -30.38 4.76
N LEU A 101 7.19 -30.57 5.72
CA LEU A 101 7.42 -30.62 7.17
C LEU A 101 8.33 -31.80 7.59
N PHE A 102 9.61 -31.78 7.24
CA PHE A 102 10.63 -32.54 7.96
C PHE A 102 11.97 -31.79 7.87
N SER A 103 12.38 -31.23 9.01
CA SER A 103 13.62 -30.50 9.28
C SER A 103 13.53 -28.97 9.11
N CYS A 104 13.56 -28.27 10.24
CA CYS A 104 13.86 -26.84 10.37
C CYS A 104 15.29 -26.53 9.89
N PHE A 105 15.52 -26.66 8.60
CA PHE A 105 16.79 -26.37 7.96
C PHE A 105 16.49 -25.70 6.62
N LEU A 106 16.31 -24.37 6.63
CA LEU A 106 16.74 -23.47 5.54
C LEU A 106 16.29 -22.01 5.79
N LEU A 107 17.27 -21.18 6.11
CA LEU A 107 17.51 -19.88 5.50
C LEU A 107 19.04 -19.89 5.36
N LEU A 108 19.67 -19.79 4.19
CA LEU A 108 19.55 -18.75 3.20
C LEU A 108 20.01 -19.30 1.84
N VAL A 109 19.14 -19.35 0.84
CA VAL A 109 19.51 -19.01 -0.53
C VAL A 109 18.31 -18.28 -1.12
N GLU A 110 18.49 -16.97 -1.26
CA GLU A 110 17.73 -16.10 -2.15
C GLU A 110 17.59 -16.79 -3.51
N LYS A 111 16.37 -17.16 -3.88
CA LYS A 111 16.08 -17.56 -5.26
C LYS A 111 14.86 -16.81 -5.76
N ASN A 112 15.11 -15.56 -6.15
CA ASN A 112 14.61 -14.88 -7.36
C ASN A 112 13.42 -15.58 -8.01
N GLY A 113 12.25 -15.49 -7.39
CA GLY A 113 11.06 -16.20 -7.83
C GLY A 113 9.75 -15.49 -7.53
N SER A 114 9.80 -14.23 -7.09
CA SER A 114 8.59 -13.43 -6.99
C SER A 114 8.03 -13.23 -8.39
N THR A 115 6.81 -13.68 -8.62
CA THR A 115 6.11 -13.41 -9.88
C THR A 115 5.53 -12.02 -9.78
N TYR A 116 5.99 -11.14 -10.65
CA TYR A 116 5.51 -9.77 -10.75
C TYR A 116 4.52 -9.65 -11.90
N TYR A 117 3.53 -8.78 -11.73
CA TYR A 117 2.52 -8.48 -12.70
C TYR A 117 2.34 -6.97 -12.80
N ASN A 118 2.45 -6.46 -14.03
CA ASN A 118 2.09 -5.09 -14.34
C ASN A 118 0.56 -4.95 -14.30
N LEU A 119 0.06 -4.08 -13.41
CA LEU A 119 -1.37 -3.83 -13.25
C LEU A 119 -1.81 -2.48 -13.84
N GLY A 120 -0.88 -1.63 -14.24
CA GLY A 120 -1.19 -0.32 -14.82
C GLY A 120 0.05 0.48 -15.20
N MET A 121 0.00 1.13 -16.35
CA MET A 121 1.02 2.09 -16.81
C MET A 121 0.60 3.51 -16.44
N ASN A 122 1.57 4.35 -16.05
CA ASN A 122 1.32 5.75 -15.74
C ASN A 122 0.85 6.56 -16.97
N SER A 123 1.16 6.09 -18.17
CA SER A 123 0.73 6.73 -19.41
C SER A 123 -0.75 6.53 -19.76
N ILE A 124 -1.48 5.68 -19.04
CA ILE A 124 -2.83 5.23 -19.37
C ILE A 124 -3.71 5.36 -18.11
N VAL A 125 -3.90 6.59 -17.66
CA VAL A 125 -4.82 6.93 -16.57
C VAL A 125 -5.99 7.68 -17.17
N SER A 126 -7.21 7.15 -17.00
CA SER A 126 -8.43 7.94 -17.20
C SER A 126 -9.05 8.27 -15.86
N TRP A 127 -9.50 9.52 -15.74
CA TRP A 127 -10.31 9.98 -14.62
C TRP A 127 -11.77 9.71 -14.94
N SER A 128 -12.51 9.17 -13.98
CA SER A 128 -13.96 9.01 -14.05
C SER A 128 -14.59 9.47 -12.75
N ILE A 129 -15.71 10.18 -12.87
CA ILE A 129 -16.51 10.62 -11.73
C ILE A 129 -17.89 9.98 -11.85
N THR A 130 -18.30 9.30 -10.79
CA THR A 130 -19.63 8.71 -10.67
C THR A 130 -20.66 9.76 -10.26
N ILE A 131 -21.94 9.44 -10.45
CA ILE A 131 -23.06 10.35 -10.11
C ILE A 131 -23.12 10.72 -8.61
N ASP A 132 -22.57 9.88 -7.73
CA ASP A 132 -22.43 10.12 -6.29
C ASP A 132 -21.16 10.91 -5.93
N GLY A 133 -20.41 11.40 -6.92
CA GLY A 133 -19.24 12.23 -6.74
C GLY A 133 -17.97 11.48 -6.35
N LYS A 134 -17.96 10.14 -6.48
CA LYS A 134 -16.73 9.37 -6.28
C LYS A 134 -15.82 9.53 -7.47
N VAL A 135 -14.57 9.86 -7.18
CA VAL A 135 -13.53 10.03 -8.18
C VAL A 135 -12.75 8.73 -8.29
N THR A 136 -12.60 8.26 -9.51
CA THR A 136 -11.94 6.99 -9.82
C THR A 136 -10.85 7.23 -10.85
N LEU A 137 -9.71 6.60 -10.64
CA LEU A 137 -8.64 6.49 -11.62
C LEU A 137 -8.70 5.11 -12.22
N VAL A 138 -8.69 5.02 -13.53
CA VAL A 138 -8.68 3.74 -14.24
C VAL A 138 -7.34 3.60 -14.96
N TYR A 139 -6.60 2.57 -14.55
CA TYR A 139 -5.34 2.16 -15.17
C TYR A 139 -5.60 0.92 -16.01
N SER A 140 -5.15 0.94 -17.27
CA SER A 140 -5.31 -0.20 -18.17
C SER A 140 -3.96 -0.62 -18.75
N VAL A 141 -3.66 -1.92 -18.71
CA VAL A 141 -2.47 -2.49 -19.34
C VAL A 141 -2.80 -3.86 -19.93
N LEU A 142 -2.57 -4.03 -21.24
CA LEU A 142 -2.95 -5.23 -21.98
C LEU A 142 -4.45 -5.57 -21.79
N ASN A 143 -4.74 -6.63 -21.04
CA ASN A 143 -6.08 -7.11 -20.70
C ASN A 143 -6.34 -7.08 -19.18
N ARG A 144 -5.61 -6.22 -18.46
CA ARG A 144 -5.80 -5.95 -17.04
C ARG A 144 -6.29 -4.52 -16.87
N GLN A 145 -7.20 -4.34 -15.93
CA GLN A 145 -7.69 -3.03 -15.53
C GLN A 145 -7.59 -2.90 -14.01
N THR A 146 -7.18 -1.73 -13.55
CA THR A 146 -7.14 -1.41 -12.12
C THR A 146 -7.90 -0.12 -11.88
N ILE A 147 -8.91 -0.18 -11.04
CA ILE A 147 -9.71 0.96 -10.59
C ILE A 147 -9.18 1.38 -9.22
N VAL A 148 -8.76 2.64 -9.09
CA VAL A 148 -8.38 3.25 -7.82
C VAL A 148 -9.43 4.27 -7.44
N ASN A 149 -10.22 3.98 -6.40
CA ASN A 149 -11.18 4.92 -5.85
C ASN A 149 -10.46 5.92 -4.95
N LEU A 150 -10.77 7.20 -5.11
CA LEU A 150 -10.25 8.26 -4.26
C LEU A 150 -11.27 8.58 -3.18
N GLU A 151 -10.87 8.45 -1.93
CA GLU A 151 -11.71 8.77 -0.78
C GLU A 151 -10.99 9.78 0.14
N CYS A 152 -11.74 10.76 0.63
CA CYS A 152 -11.21 11.72 1.58
C CYS A 152 -11.29 11.17 3.00
N ARG A 153 -10.17 11.12 3.71
CA ARG A 153 -10.11 10.80 5.15
C ARG A 153 -9.20 11.81 5.84
N ASP A 154 -9.54 12.21 7.07
CA ASP A 154 -8.87 13.31 7.77
C ASP A 154 -7.53 12.95 8.43
N GLU A 155 -7.11 11.68 8.44
CA GLU A 155 -6.07 11.23 9.38
C GLU A 155 -4.80 10.65 8.74
N ILE A 156 -4.89 9.97 7.59
CA ILE A 156 -3.74 9.29 6.98
C ILE A 156 -3.89 9.11 5.46
N ASP A 157 -2.76 9.17 4.76
CA ASP A 157 -2.63 8.68 3.39
C ASP A 157 -2.51 7.15 3.44
N GLU A 158 -3.56 6.43 3.05
CA GLU A 158 -3.64 4.97 3.14
C GLU A 158 -4.05 4.37 1.80
N LEU A 159 -3.35 3.32 1.36
CA LEU A 159 -3.78 2.51 0.23
C LEU A 159 -4.37 1.19 0.74
N VAL A 160 -5.66 0.97 0.45
CA VAL A 160 -6.34 -0.28 0.75
C VAL A 160 -6.54 -1.09 -0.53
N ILE A 161 -6.10 -2.34 -0.51
CA ILE A 161 -6.29 -3.27 -1.63
C ILE A 161 -7.60 -4.04 -1.41
N ASN A 162 -8.61 -3.71 -2.20
CA ASN A 162 -9.91 -4.41 -2.15
C ASN A 162 -9.79 -5.81 -2.76
N GLY A 163 -8.93 -5.96 -3.77
CA GLY A 163 -8.58 -7.22 -4.41
C GLY A 163 -9.02 -7.28 -5.87
N GLU A 164 -9.03 -8.49 -6.42
CA GLU A 164 -9.52 -8.78 -7.76
C GLU A 164 -11.03 -9.03 -7.70
N TYR A 165 -11.84 -8.19 -8.36
CA TYR A 165 -13.31 -8.30 -8.33
C TYR A 165 -13.86 -9.07 -9.53
N GLU A 166 -13.11 -9.08 -10.64
CA GLU A 166 -13.31 -9.92 -11.82
C GLU A 166 -11.94 -10.37 -12.33
N PRO A 167 -11.85 -11.45 -13.11
CA PRO A 167 -10.58 -11.91 -13.66
C PRO A 167 -9.83 -10.76 -14.36
N ARG A 168 -8.61 -10.46 -13.87
CA ARG A 168 -7.72 -9.38 -14.33
C ARG A 168 -8.23 -7.96 -14.08
N HIS A 169 -9.25 -7.79 -13.24
CA HIS A 169 -9.78 -6.49 -12.85
C HIS A 169 -9.62 -6.27 -11.34
N TYR A 170 -8.85 -5.25 -11.01
CA TYR A 170 -8.43 -4.96 -9.64
C TYR A 170 -9.09 -3.70 -9.11
N ASN A 171 -9.42 -3.70 -7.83
CA ASN A 171 -10.00 -2.56 -7.14
C ASN A 171 -9.13 -2.18 -5.93
N LEU A 172 -8.74 -0.91 -5.87
CA LEU A 172 -7.97 -0.30 -4.79
C LEU A 172 -8.72 0.95 -4.30
N THR A 173 -8.53 1.31 -3.04
CA THR A 173 -9.00 2.58 -2.49
C THR A 173 -7.82 3.36 -1.94
N LEU A 174 -7.61 4.58 -2.43
CA LEU A 174 -6.64 5.53 -1.91
C LEU A 174 -7.37 6.53 -1.02
N PHE A 175 -7.11 6.46 0.28
CA PHE A 175 -7.55 7.45 1.25
C PHE A 175 -6.53 8.57 1.31
N LYS A 176 -7.00 9.82 1.23
CA LYS A 176 -6.13 11.00 1.34
C LYS A 176 -6.83 12.21 1.95
N LEU A 177 -6.07 12.99 2.70
CA LEU A 177 -6.35 14.40 2.96
C LEU A 177 -6.21 15.22 1.66
N LEU A 178 -7.30 15.42 0.93
CA LEU A 178 -7.37 16.36 -0.20
C LEU A 178 -7.72 17.79 0.28
N ARG A 179 -7.06 18.27 1.35
CA ARG A 179 -7.33 19.61 1.89
C ARG A 179 -6.25 20.60 1.42
N ASP A 180 -6.62 21.49 0.51
CA ASP A 180 -5.86 22.71 0.21
C ASP A 180 -6.17 23.79 1.27
N ASN A 181 -5.56 23.72 2.46
CA ASN A 181 -5.26 24.96 3.22
C ASN A 181 -4.29 24.77 4.40
N PRO A 182 -3.36 25.73 4.64
CA PRO A 182 -2.38 25.69 5.71
C PRO A 182 -2.89 26.44 6.94
N SER A 183 -3.17 25.73 8.03
CA SER A 183 -3.22 26.37 9.36
C SER A 183 -3.05 25.32 10.46
N SER A 184 -1.78 25.07 10.79
CA SER A 184 -1.27 24.78 12.14
C SER A 184 -2.08 23.84 13.04
N SER A 185 -2.05 22.54 12.75
CA SER A 185 -2.13 21.51 13.80
C SER A 185 -0.79 20.79 13.84
N SER A 186 -0.10 20.85 14.98
CA SER A 186 1.13 20.09 15.21
C SER A 186 0.77 18.61 15.36
N SER A 187 0.90 17.84 14.28
CA SER A 187 0.70 16.39 14.28
C SER A 187 1.97 15.67 14.72
N PHE A 188 1.81 14.62 15.54
CA PHE A 188 2.90 13.69 15.86
C PHE A 188 3.05 12.70 14.68
N GLY A 189 4.00 12.95 13.78
CA GLY A 189 4.21 12.16 12.57
C GLY A 189 5.02 10.89 12.84
N ILE A 190 4.34 9.79 13.20
CA ILE A 190 4.95 8.45 13.36
C ILE A 190 5.58 7.95 12.05
N ASP A 191 5.14 8.46 10.90
CA ASP A 191 5.58 8.07 9.56
C ASP A 191 7.08 8.21 9.31
N ASN A 192 7.80 8.96 10.14
CA ASN A 192 9.24 9.16 10.04
C ASN A 192 10.08 8.16 10.85
N LEU A 193 9.51 7.45 11.83
CA LEU A 193 10.18 6.35 12.56
C LEU A 193 10.51 5.16 11.66
N ASN A 194 9.80 5.08 10.54
CA ASN A 194 9.99 4.17 9.42
C ASN A 194 11.42 4.12 8.85
N ARG A 195 12.28 5.11 9.14
CA ARG A 195 13.63 5.20 8.57
C ARG A 195 14.73 4.67 9.49
N LEU A 196 14.40 4.18 10.69
CA LEU A 196 15.37 3.77 11.70
C LEU A 196 15.86 2.32 11.47
N ASN A 197 17.14 2.19 11.13
CA ASN A 197 17.86 0.92 11.09
C ASN A 197 18.75 0.81 12.34
N ILE A 198 18.36 -0.02 13.31
CA ILE A 198 19.12 -0.20 14.55
C ILE A 198 19.76 -1.59 14.52
N LEU A 199 21.09 -1.62 14.50
CA LEU A 199 21.88 -2.86 14.55
C LEU A 199 22.50 -3.00 15.93
N ASN A 200 22.19 -4.06 16.68
CA ASN A 200 22.82 -4.37 17.96
C ASN A 200 23.49 -5.77 17.93
N ALA A 201 24.68 -5.89 18.52
CA ALA A 201 25.65 -6.96 18.24
C ALA A 201 25.30 -8.36 18.80
N ASN A 202 24.22 -8.49 19.59
CA ASN A 202 23.82 -9.78 20.19
C ASN A 202 22.38 -10.21 19.84
N ILE A 203 21.60 -9.35 19.18
CA ILE A 203 20.24 -9.63 18.73
C ILE A 203 20.06 -8.89 17.39
N TYR A 204 19.86 -9.63 16.30
CA TYR A 204 19.53 -9.05 15.01
C TYR A 204 18.08 -8.56 15.01
N ALA A 205 17.84 -7.37 15.56
CA ALA A 205 16.63 -6.62 15.30
C ALA A 205 16.73 -6.05 13.86
N ILE A 206 16.24 -6.79 12.88
CA ILE A 206 16.22 -6.32 11.49
C ILE A 206 14.94 -5.54 11.27
N GLY A 207 15.08 -4.20 11.24
CA GLY A 207 14.19 -3.24 10.59
C GLY A 207 12.83 -3.03 11.26
N ILE A 208 12.54 -1.77 11.62
CA ILE A 208 11.19 -1.33 11.98
C ILE A 208 10.25 -1.35 10.74
N ILE A 209 10.72 -1.78 9.56
CA ILE A 209 9.92 -1.91 8.34
C ILE A 209 10.02 -3.28 7.67
N ASN A 210 8.84 -3.83 7.43
CA ASN A 210 8.47 -4.90 6.51
C ASN A 210 8.89 -6.34 6.83
N CYS A 211 9.54 -6.61 7.96
CA CYS A 211 9.64 -7.96 8.48
C CYS A 211 9.62 -7.98 10.02
N PHE A 212 8.96 -9.01 10.54
CA PHE A 212 8.83 -9.46 11.92
C PHE A 212 9.91 -9.00 12.92
N PHE A 213 9.48 -8.63 14.14
CA PHE A 213 10.38 -8.69 15.29
C PHE A 213 10.70 -10.16 15.59
N LEU A 214 11.95 -10.57 15.42
CA LEU A 214 12.40 -11.93 15.71
C LEU A 214 13.34 -11.90 16.92
N LEU A 215 12.98 -12.65 17.97
CA LEU A 215 13.94 -12.97 19.03
C LEU A 215 14.81 -14.14 18.59
N VAL A 216 16.13 -13.98 18.69
CA VAL A 216 17.10 -15.05 18.41
C VAL A 216 17.65 -15.52 19.74
N GLU A 217 17.46 -16.80 20.07
CA GLU A 217 18.13 -17.40 21.22
C GLU A 217 19.64 -17.45 20.98
N LYS A 218 20.45 -17.08 21.99
CA LYS A 218 21.93 -16.99 21.93
C LYS A 218 22.61 -18.30 21.49
N ASN A 219 21.91 -19.44 21.57
CA ASN A 219 22.38 -20.76 21.17
C ASN A 219 21.79 -21.26 19.84
N GLY A 220 21.12 -20.39 19.07
CA GLY A 220 20.99 -20.51 17.62
C GLY A 220 19.97 -21.50 17.07
N SER A 221 18.81 -21.75 17.71
CA SER A 221 17.84 -22.71 17.13
C SER A 221 16.36 -22.38 17.25
N ALA A 222 15.96 -21.31 17.95
CA ALA A 222 14.57 -20.88 17.97
C ALA A 222 14.43 -19.40 17.61
N TYR A 223 13.54 -19.12 16.66
CA TYR A 223 13.10 -17.79 16.30
C TYR A 223 11.64 -17.62 16.69
N TYR A 224 11.33 -16.51 17.34
CA TYR A 224 9.97 -16.21 17.74
C TYR A 224 9.54 -14.86 17.18
N ASN A 225 8.45 -14.87 16.41
CA ASN A 225 7.76 -13.64 16.00
C ASN A 225 7.18 -12.97 17.24
N LEU A 226 7.56 -11.70 17.48
CA LEU A 226 7.16 -10.90 18.63
C LEU A 226 6.08 -9.87 18.31
N GLY A 227 5.78 -9.63 17.03
CA GLY A 227 4.79 -8.64 16.62
C GLY A 227 4.70 -8.44 15.11
N MET A 228 3.55 -7.94 14.64
CA MET A 228 3.31 -7.64 13.22
C MET A 228 2.95 -6.16 13.06
N ASN A 229 3.55 -5.49 12.07
CA ASN A 229 3.26 -4.08 11.77
C ASN A 229 1.80 -3.85 11.36
N SER A 230 1.14 -4.85 10.77
CA SER A 230 -0.29 -4.78 10.42
C SER A 230 -1.22 -4.80 11.63
N ILE A 231 -0.69 -5.05 12.84
CA ILE A 231 -1.45 -5.13 14.09
C ILE A 231 -0.68 -4.33 15.16
N VAL A 232 -0.35 -3.08 14.82
CA VAL A 232 0.19 -2.11 15.78
C VAL A 232 -0.94 -1.25 16.31
N SER A 233 -1.02 -1.11 17.62
CA SER A 233 -1.77 -0.03 18.26
C SER A 233 -0.77 0.91 18.94
N TRP A 234 -1.17 2.17 19.12
CA TRP A 234 -0.38 3.14 19.85
C TRP A 234 -1.21 3.85 20.89
N SER A 235 -0.56 4.31 21.95
CA SER A 235 -1.17 5.12 23.00
C SER A 235 -0.20 6.18 23.48
N ILE A 236 -0.75 7.25 24.08
CA ILE A 236 0.03 8.28 24.76
C ILE A 236 -0.29 8.18 26.24
N THR A 237 0.73 8.00 27.07
CA THR A 237 0.59 7.98 28.51
C THR A 237 0.35 9.39 29.07
N ILE A 238 -0.07 9.49 30.32
CA ILE A 238 -0.38 10.78 30.97
C ILE A 238 0.85 11.70 31.04
N ASP A 239 2.06 11.12 31.09
CA ASP A 239 3.35 11.82 31.03
C ASP A 239 3.81 12.15 29.59
N GLY A 240 2.96 11.91 28.59
CA GLY A 240 3.22 12.29 27.19
C GLY A 240 4.17 11.36 26.45
N LYS A 241 4.48 10.18 27.00
CA LYS A 241 5.28 9.16 26.31
C LYS A 241 4.41 8.40 25.33
N VAL A 242 4.98 8.09 24.17
CA VAL A 242 4.29 7.32 23.13
C VAL A 242 4.67 5.86 23.28
N THR A 243 3.67 5.00 23.33
CA THR A 243 3.85 3.55 23.42
C THR A 243 3.27 2.90 22.18
N LEU A 244 4.06 2.05 21.53
CA LEU A 244 3.60 1.18 20.45
C LEU A 244 3.40 -0.23 21.01
N VAL A 245 2.31 -0.87 20.64
CA VAL A 245 1.97 -2.23 21.06
C VAL A 245 1.77 -3.08 19.83
N TYR A 246 2.70 -4.00 19.59
CA TYR A 246 2.62 -4.99 18.53
C TYR A 246 2.09 -6.30 19.12
N SER A 247 1.10 -6.90 18.47
CA SER A 247 0.52 -8.17 18.94
C SER A 247 0.57 -9.24 17.85
N VAL A 248 0.93 -10.45 18.23
CA VAL A 248 0.89 -11.62 17.33
C VAL A 248 0.58 -12.89 18.11
N LEU A 249 -0.49 -13.59 17.73
CA LEU A 249 -1.01 -14.76 18.44
C LEU A 249 -1.25 -14.44 19.93
N ASN A 250 -0.41 -14.98 20.82
CA ASN A 250 -0.41 -14.72 22.26
C ASN A 250 0.91 -14.12 22.76
N ARG A 251 1.59 -13.38 21.89
CA ARG A 251 2.74 -12.55 22.22
C ARG A 251 2.39 -11.09 22.02
N GLN A 252 2.96 -10.27 22.89
CA GLN A 252 2.85 -8.83 22.82
C GLN A 252 4.23 -8.21 22.98
N THR A 253 4.49 -7.19 22.17
CA THR A 253 5.71 -6.40 22.24
C THR A 253 5.35 -4.94 22.44
N ILE A 254 5.78 -4.39 23.56
CA ILE A 254 5.58 -2.99 23.91
C ILE A 254 6.88 -2.25 23.62
N VAL A 255 6.81 -1.23 22.78
CA VAL A 255 7.92 -0.34 22.45
C VAL A 255 7.60 1.05 22.99
N ASN A 256 8.34 1.46 24.01
CA ASN A 256 8.25 2.80 24.58
C ASN A 256 9.16 3.74 23.80
N LEU A 257 8.60 4.80 23.23
CA LEU A 257 9.34 5.80 22.48
C LEU A 257 9.81 6.90 23.44
N GLU A 258 11.11 7.11 23.50
CA GLU A 258 11.72 8.16 24.32
C GLU A 258 12.52 9.14 23.46
N CYS A 259 12.19 10.43 23.59
CA CYS A 259 12.86 11.50 22.86
C CYS A 259 14.31 11.66 23.32
N ARG A 260 15.27 11.56 22.38
CA ARG A 260 16.68 11.95 22.57
C ARG A 260 17.24 12.56 21.29
N ASP A 261 18.00 13.64 21.39
CA ASP A 261 18.49 14.38 20.22
C ASP A 261 19.72 13.75 19.54
N GLU A 262 20.44 12.86 20.22
CA GLU A 262 21.81 12.50 19.81
C GLU A 262 21.94 11.16 19.08
N ILE A 263 21.19 10.12 19.49
CA ILE A 263 21.39 8.75 19.00
C ILE A 263 20.08 7.97 19.00
N ASP A 264 19.84 7.23 17.91
CA ASP A 264 18.81 6.21 17.85
C ASP A 264 19.30 4.92 18.52
N GLU A 265 18.68 4.55 19.65
CA GLU A 265 19.10 3.41 20.46
C GLU A 265 17.89 2.56 20.84
N LEU A 266 17.94 1.26 20.55
CA LEU A 266 16.93 0.30 21.01
C LEU A 266 17.47 -0.48 22.21
N VAL A 267 16.86 -0.24 23.38
CA VAL A 267 17.13 -0.98 24.61
C VAL A 267 16.09 -2.07 24.79
N ILE A 268 16.55 -3.30 24.93
CA ILE A 268 15.69 -4.46 25.17
C ILE A 268 15.61 -4.66 26.69
N ASN A 269 14.49 -4.27 27.29
CA ASN A 269 14.28 -4.42 28.73
C ASN A 269 13.99 -5.88 29.13
N GLY A 270 13.68 -6.72 28.14
CA GLY A 270 13.45 -8.15 28.30
C GLY A 270 11.96 -8.51 28.30
N GLU A 271 11.68 -9.69 28.81
CA GLU A 271 10.34 -10.25 28.95
C GLU A 271 9.84 -9.95 30.37
N TYR A 272 8.75 -9.18 30.51
CA TYR A 272 8.21 -8.80 31.83
C TYR A 272 7.12 -9.77 32.32
N GLU A 273 6.45 -10.43 31.38
CA GLU A 273 5.53 -11.55 31.61
C GLU A 273 5.74 -12.59 30.52
N PRO A 274 5.38 -13.87 30.73
CA PRO A 274 5.48 -14.88 29.69
C PRO A 274 4.84 -14.39 28.38
N ARG A 275 5.63 -14.35 27.31
CA ARG A 275 5.31 -13.91 25.95
C ARG A 275 5.06 -12.40 25.80
N HIS A 276 5.42 -11.59 26.79
CA HIS A 276 5.27 -10.14 26.77
C HIS A 276 6.62 -9.43 26.91
N TYR A 277 7.01 -8.71 25.86
CA TYR A 277 8.33 -8.11 25.72
C TYR A 277 8.23 -6.60 25.86
N ASN A 278 9.19 -6.01 26.55
CA ASN A 278 9.30 -4.57 26.73
C ASN A 278 10.60 -4.07 26.10
N LEU A 279 10.49 -3.07 25.22
CA LEU A 279 11.60 -2.37 24.60
C LEU A 279 11.44 -0.87 24.82
N THR A 280 12.57 -0.17 24.82
CA THR A 280 12.60 1.29 24.78
C THR A 280 13.40 1.72 23.56
N LEU A 281 12.76 2.47 22.67
CA LEU A 281 13.39 3.09 21.52
C LEU A 281 13.65 4.56 21.84
N PHE A 282 14.92 4.89 22.01
CA PHE A 282 15.38 6.27 22.06
C PHE A 282 15.58 6.77 20.65
N SER A 283 14.96 7.89 20.29
CA SER A 283 15.12 8.48 18.97
C SER A 283 14.77 9.96 18.99
N LYS A 284 15.43 10.75 18.14
CA LYS A 284 15.02 12.13 17.86
C LYS A 284 13.60 12.15 17.28
N CYS A 285 13.24 11.09 16.56
CA CYS A 285 11.92 10.95 15.97
C CYS A 285 10.80 10.64 16.98
N ALA A 286 11.15 10.28 18.21
CA ALA A 286 10.19 10.20 19.30
C ALA A 286 9.86 11.57 19.90
N CYS A 287 10.59 12.64 19.54
CA CYS A 287 10.30 13.99 19.99
C CYS A 287 9.15 14.61 19.18
N TRP A 288 8.35 15.46 19.82
CA TRP A 288 7.36 16.28 19.12
C TRP A 288 8.06 17.18 18.10
N ASN A 289 7.72 17.02 16.81
CA ASN A 289 8.37 17.70 15.68
C ASN A 289 9.88 17.40 15.55
N GLY A 290 10.36 16.27 16.09
CA GLY A 290 11.78 15.90 16.03
C GLY A 290 12.20 15.21 14.73
N CYS A 291 11.21 14.72 13.97
CA CYS A 291 11.31 14.40 12.56
C CYS A 291 10.65 15.53 11.75
#